data_AF-A0A1N6XHS5-F1
#
_entry.id   AF-A0A1N6XHS5-F1
#
_cell.length_a   1.000
_cell.length_b   1.000
_cell.length_c   1.000
_cell.angle_alpha   90.00
_cell.angle_beta   90.00
_cell.angle_gamma   90.00
#
_symmetry.space_group_name_H-M   'P 1'
#
loop_
_entity.id
_entity.type
_entity.pdbx_description
1 polymer ?
#
loop_
_entity_poly.entity_id
_entity_poly.type
_entity_poly.pdbx_seq_one_letter_code
_entity_poly.pdbx_strand_id
1 'polypeptide(L)' 'MWISLETVQTIMICIENDCENEAAVRLHIPWADNRDVCTAHARVLVQKDGVVAEPLEGVDWK' A
#
# COMPACT_ATOMS: atom_id res chain seq x y z
N MET A 1 29.61 13.68 12.85
CA MET A 1 28.96 12.36 12.86
C MET A 1 27.57 12.59 12.30
N TRP A 2 27.41 12.33 11.00
CA TRP A 2 26.29 12.79 10.18
C TRP A 2 25.19 11.74 10.25
N ILE A 3 24.08 12.06 10.90
CA ILE A 3 22.86 11.26 10.81
C ILE A 3 22.16 11.79 9.56
N SER A 4 22.32 11.10 8.42
CA SER A 4 21.62 11.43 7.18
C SER A 4 20.11 11.36 7.42
N LEU A 5 19.39 12.40 7.01
CA LEU A 5 17.93 12.54 7.08
C LEU A 5 17.20 11.67 6.02
N GLU A 6 17.77 10.53 5.61
CA GLU A 6 17.24 9.68 4.53
C GLU A 6 16.14 8.70 4.97
N THR A 7 15.67 8.76 6.22
CA THR A 7 14.74 7.75 6.78
C THR A 7 13.40 8.36 7.21
N VAL A 8 12.85 9.31 6.44
CA VAL A 8 11.42 9.61 6.52
C VAL A 8 10.67 8.64 5.61
N GLN A 9 10.78 7.34 5.92
CA GLN A 9 9.92 6.34 5.30
C GLN A 9 8.57 6.48 6.02
N THR A 10 7.66 7.25 5.42
CA THR A 10 6.27 7.32 5.85
C THR A 10 5.71 5.91 5.75
N ILE A 11 5.72 5.18 6.86
CA ILE A 11 5.00 3.90 7.01
C ILE A 11 3.52 4.26 6.85
N MET A 12 2.98 4.06 5.66
CA MET A 12 1.55 4.25 5.41
C MET A 12 0.84 3.00 5.92
N ILE A 13 -0.15 3.17 6.80
CA ILE A 13 -0.98 2.07 7.28
C ILE A 13 -2.01 1.74 6.18
N CYS A 14 -2.39 0.48 6.05
CA CYS A 14 -3.45 0.05 5.15
C CYS A 14 -4.73 0.87 5.37
N ILE A 15 -5.27 1.45 4.29
CA ILE A 15 -6.47 2.30 4.37
C ILE A 15 -7.78 1.53 4.64
N GLU A 16 -7.73 0.19 4.66
CA GLU A 16 -8.89 -0.63 5.00
C GLU A 16 -9.22 -0.52 6.49
N ASN A 17 -10.53 -0.45 6.79
CA ASN A 17 -11.00 -0.34 8.16
C ASN A 17 -10.54 -1.54 9.00
N ASP A 18 -10.17 -1.28 10.26
CA ASP A 18 -9.73 -2.31 11.22
C ASP A 18 -8.46 -3.06 10.77
N CYS A 19 -7.62 -2.43 9.94
CA CYS A 19 -6.36 -3.00 9.49
C CYS A 19 -5.16 -2.17 9.96
N GLU A 20 -4.32 -2.75 10.80
CA GLU A 20 -3.09 -2.12 11.31
C GLU A 20 -1.84 -2.52 10.51
N ASN A 21 -2.00 -3.29 9.44
CA ASN A 21 -0.88 -3.73 8.60
C ASN A 21 -0.30 -2.56 7.80
N GLU A 22 0.98 -2.65 7.50
CA GLU A 22 1.65 -1.71 6.59
C GLU A 22 1.07 -1.81 5.18
N ALA A 23 0.81 -0.65 4.57
CA ALA A 23 0.46 -0.55 3.18
C ALA A 23 1.69 -0.85 2.33
N ALA A 24 1.53 -1.75 1.37
CA ALA A 24 2.61 -2.20 0.51
C ALA A 24 2.26 -2.12 -0.99
N VAL A 25 0.99 -1.84 -1.31
CA VAL A 25 0.46 -1.88 -2.66
C VAL A 25 -0.50 -0.71 -2.87
N ARG A 26 -0.35 -0.02 -3.99
CA ARG A 26 -1.32 0.95 -4.51
C ARG A 26 -2.28 0.26 -5.47
N LEU A 27 -3.57 0.43 -5.23
CA LEU A 27 -4.63 0.02 -6.13
C LEU A 27 -5.02 1.18 -7.04
N HIS A 28 -4.97 0.93 -8.35
CA HIS A 28 -5.47 1.83 -9.38
C HIS A 28 -6.92 1.49 -9.67
N ILE A 29 -7.82 2.37 -9.22
CA ILE A 29 -9.27 2.18 -9.32
C ILE A 29 -9.81 3.12 -10.40
N PRO A 30 -10.36 2.62 -11.52
CA PRO A 30 -10.79 3.48 -12.63
C PRO A 30 -11.95 4.45 -12.31
N TRP A 31 -12.67 4.22 -11.22
CA TRP A 31 -13.89 4.95 -10.85
C TRP A 31 -13.83 5.63 -9.47
N ALA A 32 -12.67 5.60 -8.81
CA ALA A 32 -12.46 6.23 -7.51
C ALA A 32 -10.98 6.63 -7.37
N ASP A 33 -10.62 7.25 -6.25
CA ASP A 33 -9.22 7.54 -5.95
C ASP A 33 -8.40 6.26 -5.73
N ASN A 34 -7.10 6.36 -5.99
CA ASN A 34 -6.16 5.29 -5.70
C ASN A 34 -6.12 4.99 -4.20
N ARG A 35 -5.93 3.71 -3.86
CA ARG A 35 -5.97 3.24 -2.47
C ARG A 35 -4.70 2.48 -2.13
N ASP A 36 -4.03 2.89 -1.05
CA ASP A 36 -2.84 2.22 -0.55
C ASP A 36 -3.23 1.21 0.54
N VAL A 37 -2.98 -0.07 0.27
CA VAL A 37 -3.42 -1.20 1.09
C VAL A 37 -2.28 -2.18 1.35
N CYS A 38 -2.45 -3.05 2.34
CA CYS A 38 -1.54 -4.17 2.55
C CYS A 38 -1.70 -5.24 1.46
N THR A 39 -0.70 -6.10 1.29
CA THR A 39 -0.71 -7.18 0.29
C THR A 39 -1.92 -8.12 0.43
N ALA A 40 -2.37 -8.39 1.66
CA ALA A 40 -3.53 -9.22 1.94
C ALA A 40 -4.83 -8.63 1.37
N HIS A 41 -5.08 -7.34 1.61
CA HIS A 41 -6.25 -6.65 1.07
C HIS A 41 -6.15 -6.44 -0.44
N ALA A 42 -4.97 -6.11 -0.96
CA ALA A 42 -4.73 -6.01 -2.40
C ALA A 42 -5.16 -7.31 -3.12
N ARG A 43 -4.74 -8.47 -2.60
CA ARG A 43 -5.10 -9.78 -3.18
C ARG A 43 -6.61 -9.97 -3.29
N VAL A 44 -7.37 -9.58 -2.27
CA VAL A 44 -8.83 -9.74 -2.24
C VAL A 44 -9.50 -8.73 -3.19
N LEU A 45 -9.09 -7.47 -3.15
CA LEU A 45 -9.71 -6.38 -3.92
C LEU A 45 -9.47 -6.53 -5.42
N VAL A 46 -8.25 -6.91 -5.84
CA VAL A 46 -7.94 -7.20 -7.25
C VAL A 46 -8.86 -8.30 -7.80
N GLN A 47 -9.15 -9.33 -7.00
CA GLN A 47 -10.00 -10.43 -7.42
C GLN A 47 -11.49 -10.07 -7.44
N LYS A 48 -11.97 -9.32 -6.44
CA LYS A 48 -13.39 -8.95 -6.32
C LYS A 48 -13.78 -7.85 -7.30
N ASP A 49 -12.95 -6.82 -7.40
CA ASP A 49 -13.30 -5.57 -8.05
C ASP A 49 -12.61 -5.41 -9.42
N GLY A 50 -11.67 -6.30 -9.77
CA GLY A 50 -10.99 -6.26 -11.07
C GLY A 50 -10.07 -5.05 -11.26
N VAL A 51 -9.56 -4.49 -10.16
CA VAL A 51 -8.65 -3.33 -10.15
C VAL A 51 -7.19 -3.76 -10.32
N VAL A 52 -6.32 -2.82 -10.70
CA VAL A 52 -4.89 -3.08 -10.92
C VAL A 52 -4.10 -2.76 -9.64
N ALA A 53 -3.16 -3.63 -9.27
CA ALA A 53 -2.27 -3.46 -8.13
C ALA A 53 -0.83 -3.15 -8.58
N GLU A 54 -0.21 -2.18 -7.93
CA GLU A 54 1.20 -1.78 -8.11
C GLU A 54 1.91 -1.77 -6.74
N PRO A 55 3.06 -2.43 -6.56
CA PRO A 55 3.83 -2.34 -5.32
C PRO A 55 4.27 -0.90 -5.03
N LEU A 56 4.21 -0.47 -3.77
CA LEU A 56 4.79 0.80 -3.35
C LEU A 56 6.32 0.73 -3.39
N GLU A 57 6.97 1.88 -3.53
CA GLU A 57 8.43 1.94 -3.51
C GLU A 57 8.97 1.83 -2.08
N GLY A 58 10.08 1.11 -1.90
CA GLY A 58 10.79 1.02 -0.62
C GLY A 58 10.19 0.07 0.42
N VAL A 59 9.05 -0.56 0.15
CA VAL A 59 8.38 -1.51 1.07
C VAL A 59 8.74 -2.96 0.74
N ASP A 60 8.80 -3.82 1.76
CA ASP A 60 8.93 -5.27 1.58
C ASP A 60 7.53 -5.87 1.41
N TRP A 61 7.22 -6.34 0.20
CA TRP A 61 5.88 -6.81 -0.20
C TRP A 61 5.81 -8.33 -0.40
N LYS A 62 6.83 -9.08 0.03
CA LYS A 62 6.93 -10.54 -0.12
C LYS A 62 5.80 -11.32 0.57
#